data_AF-A0A9X0HLK3-F1
#
_entry.id   AF-A0A9X0HLK3-F1
#
_cell.length_a   1.000
_cell.length_b   1.000
_cell.length_c   1.000
_cell.angle_alpha   90.00
_cell.angle_beta   90.00
_cell.angle_gamma   90.00
#
_symmetry.space_group_name_H-M   'P 1'
#
loop_
_entity.id
_entity.type
_entity.pdbx_description
1 polymer ?
#
loop_
_entity_poly.entity_id
_entity_poly.type
_entity_poly.pdbx_seq_one_letter_code
_entity_poly.pdbx_strand_id
1 'polypeptide(L)' 'MLASLFLFVGGLGTTEVLLIVLAIVLLFGAKRIPELFRGMGQGIREFKDASKEQKPEYRDNNPDYRDPQQPSR' A
#
# COMPACT_ATOMS: atom_id res chain seq x y z
N MET A 1 16.09 15.88 33.22
CA MET A 1 14.63 15.84 33.45
C MET A 1 13.85 16.52 32.34
N LEU A 2 14.14 17.78 31.96
CA LEU A 2 13.48 18.44 30.81
C LEU A 2 13.80 17.82 29.45
N ALA A 3 15.04 17.36 29.22
CA ALA A 3 15.40 16.64 27.99
C ALA A 3 14.62 15.31 27.82
N SER A 4 14.31 14.64 28.93
CA SER A 4 13.49 13.42 28.96
C SER A 4 12.04 13.70 28.58
N LEU A 5 11.52 14.87 28.93
CA LEU A 5 10.18 15.33 28.55
C LEU A 5 10.12 15.71 27.06
N PHE A 6 11.22 16.24 26.51
CA PHE A 6 11.32 16.61 25.09
C PHE A 6 11.38 15.38 24.16
N LEU A 7 12.06 14.29 24.57
CA LEU A 7 12.00 12.99 23.89
C LEU A 7 10.57 12.42 23.87
N PHE A 8 9.77 12.68 24.90
CA PHE A 8 8.42 12.13 25.02
C PHE A 8 7.36 12.94 24.25
N VAL A 9 7.60 14.22 23.96
CA VAL A 9 6.60 15.16 23.42
C VAL A 9 6.94 15.67 22.00
N GLY A 10 8.23 15.69 21.60
CA GLY A 10 8.69 16.40 20.40
C GLY A 10 8.90 15.56 19.13
N GLY A 11 8.84 14.23 19.22
CA GLY A 11 9.01 13.38 18.05
C GLY A 11 9.24 11.96 18.51
N LEU A 12 8.54 11.00 17.88
CA LEU A 12 8.88 9.59 18.02
C LEU A 12 10.31 9.43 17.48
N GLY A 13 11.28 9.51 18.37
CA GLY A 13 12.67 9.30 18.04
C GLY A 13 12.87 7.88 17.57
N THR A 14 13.96 7.66 16.82
CA THR A 14 14.33 6.33 16.34
C THR A 14 14.39 5.30 17.49
N THR A 15 14.78 5.75 18.67
CA THR A 15 14.85 4.92 19.89
C THR A 15 13.48 4.47 20.38
N GLU A 16 12.51 5.36 20.47
CA GLU A 16 11.14 5.05 20.91
C GLU A 16 10.46 4.08 19.93
N VAL A 17 10.61 4.33 18.62
CA VAL A 17 10.09 3.43 17.58
C VAL A 17 10.74 2.05 17.70
N LEU A 18 12.06 1.98 17.95
CA LEU A 18 12.75 0.71 18.13
C LEU A 18 12.25 -0.05 19.35
N LEU A 19 11.99 0.63 20.47
CA LEU A 19 11.43 0.03 21.68
C LEU A 19 10.01 -0.52 21.46
N ILE A 20 9.17 0.22 20.74
CA ILE A 20 7.81 -0.23 20.39
C ILE A 20 7.88 -1.47 19.48
N VAL A 21 8.71 -1.44 18.44
CA VAL A 21 8.91 -2.59 17.54
C VAL A 21 9.43 -3.80 18.33
N LEU A 22 10.38 -3.59 19.25
CA LEU A 22 10.91 -4.66 20.10
C LEU A 22 9.82 -5.25 21.00
N ALA A 23 8.97 -4.43 21.61
CA ALA A 23 7.85 -4.89 22.43
C ALA A 23 6.87 -5.74 21.61
N ILE A 24 6.50 -5.29 20.41
CA ILE A 24 5.61 -6.04 19.50
C ILE A 24 6.27 -7.37 19.09
N VAL A 25 7.57 -7.38 18.82
CA VAL A 25 8.33 -8.59 18.48
C VAL A 25 8.39 -9.57 19.65
N LEU A 26 8.48 -9.10 20.90
CA LEU A 26 8.42 -9.99 22.07
C LEU A 26 7.02 -10.57 22.30
N LEU A 27 5.96 -9.78 22.07
CA LEU A 27 4.58 -10.21 22.23
C LEU A 27 4.12 -11.20 21.15
N PHE A 28 4.42 -10.91 19.89
CA PHE A 28 3.94 -11.70 18.75
C PHE A 28 5.00 -12.63 18.15
N GLY A 29 6.29 -12.38 18.42
CA GLY A 29 7.41 -13.08 17.81
C GLY A 29 7.86 -12.44 16.49
N ALA A 30 9.17 -12.39 16.26
CA ALA A 30 9.78 -11.76 15.07
C ALA A 30 9.30 -12.36 13.73
N LYS A 31 8.83 -13.62 13.75
CA LYS A 31 8.36 -14.35 12.56
C LYS A 31 6.91 -14.03 12.18
N ARG A 32 6.07 -13.57 13.11
CA ARG A 32 4.63 -13.34 12.85
C ARG A 32 4.38 -12.08 12.03
N ILE A 33 5.14 -11.02 12.28
CA ILE A 33 5.04 -9.76 11.54
C ILE A 33 5.22 -9.95 10.01
N PRO A 34 6.32 -10.57 9.52
CA PRO A 34 6.51 -10.80 8.09
C PRO A 34 5.51 -11.82 7.51
N GLU A 35 5.07 -12.80 8.29
CA GLU A 35 4.05 -13.78 7.87
C GLU A 35 2.69 -13.09 7.61
N LEU A 36 2.27 -12.21 8.52
CA LEU A 36 1.06 -11.39 8.37
C LEU A 36 1.17 -10.44 7.17
N PHE A 37 2.31 -9.77 6.99
CA PHE A 37 2.52 -8.88 5.84
C PHE A 37 2.50 -9.62 4.51
N ARG A 38 3.07 -10.84 4.44
CA ARG A 38 3.03 -11.65 3.22
C ARG A 38 1.60 -12.08 2.88
N GLY A 39 0.84 -12.56 3.86
CA GLY A 39 -0.57 -12.94 3.67
C GLY A 39 -1.44 -11.74 3.24
N MET A 40 -1.26 -10.60 3.89
CA MET A 40 -1.98 -9.37 3.54
C MET A 40 -1.61 -8.85 2.15
N GLY A 41 -0.32 -8.90 1.79
CA GLY A 41 0.15 -8.48 0.46
C GLY A 41 -0.38 -9.36 -0.66
N GLN A 42 -0.49 -10.66 -0.43
CA GLN A 42 -1.15 -11.59 -1.37
C GLN A 42 -2.63 -11.27 -1.53
N GLY A 43 -3.36 -11.08 -0.42
CA GLY A 43 -4.78 -10.71 -0.47
C GLY A 43 -5.03 -9.38 -1.20
N ILE A 44 -4.22 -8.34 -0.95
CA ILE A 44 -4.32 -7.05 -1.67
C ILE A 44 -4.05 -7.22 -3.17
N ARG A 45 -3.08 -8.08 -3.55
CA ARG A 45 -2.77 -8.35 -4.95
C ARG A 45 -3.93 -9.05 -5.66
N GLU A 46 -4.45 -10.12 -5.07
CA GLU A 46 -5.60 -10.87 -5.60
C GLU A 46 -6.84 -9.98 -5.71
N PHE A 47 -7.11 -9.14 -4.69
CA PHE A 47 -8.20 -8.18 -4.71
C PHE A 47 -8.07 -7.17 -5.85
N LYS A 48 -6.86 -6.64 -6.08
CA LYS A 48 -6.57 -5.73 -7.19
C LYS A 48 -6.75 -6.40 -8.54
N ASP A 49 -6.29 -7.63 -8.69
CA ASP A 49 -6.36 -8.37 -9.96
C ASP A 49 -7.81 -8.71 -10.31
N ALA A 50 -8.61 -9.19 -9.35
CA ALA A 50 -10.05 -9.40 -9.51
C ALA A 50 -10.81 -8.10 -9.83
N SER A 51 -10.41 -6.98 -9.23
CA SER A 51 -11.02 -5.66 -9.48
C SER A 51 -10.68 -5.09 -10.86
N LYS A 52 -9.58 -5.53 -11.49
CA LYS A 52 -9.21 -5.14 -12.86
C LYS A 52 -10.03 -5.89 -13.90
N GLU A 53 -10.31 -7.17 -13.67
CA GLU A 53 -11.10 -8.00 -14.56
C GLU A 53 -12.57 -7.53 -14.65
N GLN A 54 -13.09 -6.91 -13.58
CA GLN A 54 -14.43 -6.32 -13.56
C GLN A 54 -14.53 -4.94 -14.20
N LYS A 55 -13.40 -4.28 -14.48
CA LYS A 55 -13.40 -3.10 -15.36
C LYS A 55 -13.35 -3.65 -16.78
N PRO A 56 -14.42 -3.53 -17.59
CA PRO A 56 -14.32 -3.91 -18.99
C PRO A 56 -13.14 -3.13 -19.56
N GLU A 57 -12.10 -3.85 -20.01
CA GLU A 57 -11.08 -3.26 -20.87
C GLU A 57 -11.84 -2.79 -22.12
N TYR A 58 -12.25 -1.52 -22.15
CA TYR A 58 -12.41 -0.80 -23.42
C TYR A 58 -10.99 -0.64 -23.97
N ARG A 59 -10.46 -1.75 -24.46
CA ARG A 59 -9.19 -1.82 -25.16
C ARG A 59 -9.48 -1.30 -26.56
N ASP A 60 -9.37 0.01 -26.71
CA ASP A 60 -9.25 0.60 -28.03
C ASP A 60 -7.89 0.20 -28.61
N ASN A 61 -7.85 -0.98 -29.22
CA ASN A 61 -6.76 -1.46 -30.06
C ASN A 61 -7.11 -1.16 -31.53
N ASN A 62 -7.61 0.03 -31.87
CA ASN A 62 -7.67 0.42 -33.28
C ASN A 62 -6.48 1.32 -33.64
N PRO A 63 -5.42 0.80 -34.29
CA PRO A 63 -4.36 1.65 -34.85
C PRO A 63 -4.81 2.46 -36.08
N ASP A 64 -6.08 2.39 -36.48
CA ASP A 64 -6.61 3.12 -37.63
C ASP A 64 -8.01 3.71 -37.37
N TYR A 65 -8.08 4.69 -36.47
CA TYR A 65 -9.16 5.67 -36.47
C TYR A 65 -8.63 6.99 -37.01
N ARG A 66 -8.35 7.06 -38.33
CA ARG A 66 -8.48 8.33 -39.05
C ARG A 66 -9.95 8.62 -39.12
N ASP A 67 -10.44 9.69 -38.51
CA ASP A 67 -11.85 10.08 -38.53
C ASP A 67 -12.23 10.59 -39.94
N PRO A 68 -12.91 9.80 -40.80
CA PRO A 68 -13.33 10.25 -42.10
C PRO A 68 -14.84 10.49 -42.04
N GLN A 69 -15.21 11.77 -42.03
CA GLN A 69 -16.56 12.31 -42.20
C GLN A 69 -17.29 12.65 -40.90
N GLN A 70 -17.11 13.90 -40.46
CA GLN A 70 -18.23 14.68 -39.94
C GLN A 70 -18.89 15.41 -41.13
N PRO A 71 -20.09 15.00 -41.56
CA PRO A 71 -20.80 15.69 -42.63
C PRO A 71 -21.33 17.03 -42.09
N SER A 72 -21.10 18.06 -42.89
CA SER A 72 -21.65 19.40 -42.72
C SER A 72 -23.18 19.36 -42.69
N ARG A 73 -23.75 19.70 -41.54
CA ARG A 73 -25.08 20.29 -41.42
C ARG A 73 -25.04 21.46 -40.46
#